data_AF-A0A0N9HLG4-F1
#
_entry.id   AF-A0A0N9HLG4-F1
#
_cell.length_a   1.000
_cell.length_b   1.000
_cell.length_c   1.000
_cell.angle_alpha   90.00
_cell.angle_beta   90.00
_cell.angle_gamma   90.00
#
_symmetry.space_group_name_H-M   'P 1'
#
loop_
_entity.id
_entity.type
_entity.pdbx_description
1 polymer ?
#
loop_
_entity_poly.entity_id
_entity_poly.type
_entity_poly.pdbx_seq_one_letter_code
_entity_poly.pdbx_strand_id
1 'polypeptide(L)'
;MTLFSMKYEPAIDHDLLLLTLCEAYGLHPARLTFVPVGFVTISYIVECPGQNPARYFLKVWNTSRWGTISARRLDTYLPLTEQLAVQGLRVPRCLPTQNGARKTRAGDLTLVLYEYLPYPALDALAVRPPDLAGRLGRLAAQLHRATPAVDTRALPREQFDVPFAETLLACLDELEAVSSRHRPGQQALRSLLLPHKAHLLAMLARLRQLGHQARQRHPQLVLVHTDLNGSNLLSAPDGSLVILDWEGAMLGPAEHDLFIFAGENFPAVLRGYCQAGGRCPGNLDAGPSVLLLPPKYRSSAWQRGRSAASWRSVIMIWVVLRKARCERGKRARRMFSIPSDPRRRSRTAVRSIRQPSRRHTTA
;
A
#
# COMPACT_ATOMS: atom_id res chain seq x y z
N MET A 1 9.53 14.04 0.48
CA MET A 1 9.96 12.79 1.12
C MET A 1 9.62 11.66 0.17
N THR A 2 10.60 11.13 -0.54
CA THR A 2 10.43 9.97 -1.42
C THR A 2 10.25 8.77 -0.52
N LEU A 3 9.01 8.25 -0.42
CA LEU A 3 8.74 6.98 0.26
C LEU A 3 9.62 5.89 -0.37
N PHE A 4 10.23 5.04 0.45
CA PHE A 4 11.18 4.01 0.01
C PHE A 4 10.47 2.96 -0.87
N SER A 5 10.52 3.15 -2.19
CA SER A 5 10.24 2.10 -3.18
C SER A 5 11.37 1.08 -3.19
N MET A 6 11.09 -0.17 -3.55
CA MET A 6 12.13 -1.16 -3.85
C MET A 6 12.99 -0.67 -5.02
N LYS A 7 14.19 -0.16 -4.71
CA LYS A 7 15.09 0.46 -5.70
C LYS A 7 15.92 -0.54 -6.48
N TYR A 8 16.18 -1.69 -5.87
CA TYR A 8 17.03 -2.74 -6.42
C TYR A 8 16.25 -4.03 -6.48
N GLU A 9 16.47 -4.77 -7.54
CA GLU A 9 15.94 -6.09 -7.69
C GLU A 9 16.48 -7.01 -6.58
N PRO A 10 15.61 -7.68 -5.80
CA PRO A 10 16.07 -8.67 -4.84
C PRO A 10 16.53 -9.94 -5.56
N ALA A 11 17.39 -10.72 -4.91
CA ALA A 11 17.77 -12.04 -5.42
C ALA A 11 16.51 -12.93 -5.57
N ILE A 12 16.21 -13.30 -6.81
CA ILE A 12 15.04 -14.09 -7.19
C ILE A 12 15.39 -14.91 -8.44
N ASP A 13 14.88 -16.14 -8.49
CA ASP A 13 15.14 -17.07 -9.57
C ASP A 13 14.24 -16.74 -10.77
N HIS A 14 14.81 -16.10 -11.80
CA HIS A 14 14.07 -15.73 -13.02
C HIS A 14 13.65 -16.95 -13.83
N ASP A 15 14.46 -18.00 -13.87
CA ASP A 15 14.16 -19.20 -14.64
C ASP A 15 12.93 -19.89 -14.06
N LEU A 16 12.84 -19.95 -12.72
CA LEU A 16 11.64 -20.44 -12.03
C LEU A 16 10.40 -19.60 -12.34
N LEU A 17 10.52 -18.26 -12.38
CA LEU A 17 9.40 -17.38 -12.73
C LEU A 17 8.96 -17.59 -14.19
N LEU A 18 9.90 -17.65 -15.13
CA LEU A 18 9.63 -17.88 -16.55
C LEU A 18 8.97 -19.24 -16.78
N LEU A 19 9.50 -20.30 -16.17
CA LEU A 19 8.92 -21.64 -16.24
C LEU A 19 7.50 -21.67 -15.68
N THR A 20 7.27 -21.04 -14.52
CA THR A 20 5.92 -20.95 -13.92
C THR A 20 4.95 -20.21 -14.83
N LEU A 21 5.39 -19.16 -15.51
CA LEU A 21 4.57 -18.42 -16.48
C LEU A 21 4.24 -19.27 -17.71
N CYS A 22 5.19 -20.08 -18.20
CA CYS A 22 4.94 -21.05 -19.27
C CYS A 22 3.85 -22.05 -18.87
N GLU A 23 4.04 -22.73 -17.74
CA GLU A 23 3.18 -23.82 -17.29
C GLU A 23 1.79 -23.32 -16.86
N ALA A 24 1.74 -22.27 -16.03
CA ALA A 24 0.49 -21.83 -15.43
C ALA A 24 -0.35 -20.96 -16.38
N TYR A 25 0.27 -20.20 -17.28
CA TYR A 25 -0.43 -19.25 -18.16
C TYR A 25 -0.37 -19.61 -19.64
N GLY A 26 0.43 -20.61 -20.04
CA GLY A 26 0.59 -20.96 -21.47
C GLY A 26 1.31 -19.90 -22.28
N LEU A 27 2.14 -19.09 -21.62
CA LEU A 27 2.90 -18.04 -22.27
C LEU A 27 4.28 -18.55 -22.68
N HIS A 28 4.94 -17.84 -23.59
CA HIS A 28 6.35 -18.09 -23.92
C HIS A 28 7.16 -16.81 -23.62
N PRO A 29 7.34 -16.46 -22.34
CA PRO A 29 8.10 -15.27 -21.96
C PRO A 29 9.58 -15.46 -22.26
N ALA A 30 10.20 -14.45 -22.87
CA ALA A 30 11.63 -14.44 -23.15
C ALA A 30 12.42 -13.54 -22.19
N ARG A 31 11.75 -12.57 -21.57
CA ARG A 31 12.43 -11.59 -20.70
C ARG A 31 11.54 -11.10 -19.57
N LEU A 32 12.15 -10.95 -18.40
CA LEU A 32 11.62 -10.21 -17.26
C LEU A 32 12.43 -8.93 -17.10
N THR A 33 11.76 -7.78 -17.09
CA THR A 33 12.37 -6.49 -16.78
C THR A 33 11.86 -6.02 -15.43
N PHE A 34 12.75 -5.96 -14.44
CA PHE A 34 12.40 -5.47 -13.10
C PHE A 34 11.91 -4.02 -13.16
N VAL A 35 10.80 -3.76 -12.47
CA VAL A 35 10.25 -2.42 -12.31
C VAL A 35 10.49 -1.97 -10.88
N PRO A 36 11.31 -0.93 -10.62
CA PRO A 36 11.69 -0.48 -9.27
C PRO A 36 10.58 0.32 -8.57
N VAL A 37 9.38 -0.25 -8.57
CA VAL A 37 8.15 0.29 -8.00
C VAL A 37 7.52 -0.72 -7.05
N GLY A 38 6.86 -0.20 -6.02
CA GLY A 38 6.18 -1.01 -5.01
C GLY A 38 6.98 -1.13 -3.71
N PHE A 39 6.24 -1.45 -2.65
CA PHE A 39 6.77 -1.56 -1.28
C PHE A 39 6.93 -3.02 -0.85
N VAL A 40 5.92 -3.84 -1.13
CA VAL A 40 5.83 -5.22 -0.64
C VAL A 40 6.06 -6.23 -1.75
N THR A 41 5.54 -5.94 -2.94
CA THR A 41 5.64 -6.80 -4.12
C THR A 41 6.84 -6.43 -4.98
N ILE A 42 7.45 -7.44 -5.59
CA ILE A 42 8.43 -7.29 -6.66
C ILE A 42 7.62 -7.25 -7.96
N SER A 43 7.96 -6.35 -8.87
CA SER A 43 7.19 -6.14 -10.10
C SER A 43 8.06 -6.32 -11.33
N TYR A 44 7.52 -6.97 -12.35
CA TYR A 44 8.19 -7.21 -13.63
C TYR A 44 7.30 -6.84 -14.80
N ILE A 45 7.91 -6.29 -15.85
CA ILE A 45 7.35 -6.38 -17.20
C ILE A 45 7.80 -7.72 -17.77
N VAL A 46 6.83 -8.52 -18.20
CA VAL A 46 7.05 -9.80 -18.89
C VAL A 46 6.92 -9.54 -20.38
N GLU A 47 7.94 -9.89 -21.16
CA GLU A 47 7.92 -9.76 -22.61
C GLU A 47 7.80 -11.14 -23.25
N CYS A 48 6.71 -11.35 -24.01
CA CYS A 48 6.46 -12.55 -24.79
C CYS A 48 6.65 -12.22 -26.27
N PRO A 49 7.78 -12.60 -26.89
CA PRO A 49 7.98 -12.42 -28.32
C PRO A 49 7.11 -13.41 -29.13
N GLY A 50 6.98 -13.17 -30.43
CA GLY A 50 6.22 -14.03 -31.33
C GLY A 50 5.67 -13.23 -32.51
N GLN A 51 4.77 -13.85 -33.28
CA GLN A 51 4.10 -13.18 -34.40
C GLN A 51 3.25 -11.98 -33.94
N ASN A 52 2.71 -12.04 -32.72
CA ASN A 52 2.03 -10.93 -32.07
C ASN A 52 2.68 -10.68 -30.68
N PRO A 53 3.71 -9.83 -30.60
CA PRO A 53 4.44 -9.61 -29.35
C PRO A 53 3.53 -9.01 -28.29
N ALA A 54 3.55 -9.60 -27.10
CA ALA A 54 2.72 -9.20 -25.98
C ALA A 54 3.56 -8.84 -24.75
N ARG A 55 3.03 -7.93 -23.94
CA ARG A 55 3.61 -7.56 -22.65
C ARG A 55 2.60 -7.75 -21.54
N TYR A 56 3.08 -8.20 -20.39
CA TYR A 56 2.29 -8.37 -19.18
C TYR A 56 2.98 -7.72 -17.98
N PHE A 57 2.22 -7.45 -16.93
CA PHE A 57 2.73 -6.93 -15.68
C PHE A 57 2.60 -8.00 -14.59
N LEU A 58 3.73 -8.54 -14.15
CA LEU A 58 3.79 -9.57 -13.11
C LEU A 58 4.03 -8.90 -11.76
N LYS A 59 3.15 -9.16 -10.79
CA LYS A 59 3.41 -8.87 -9.36
C LYS A 59 3.77 -10.17 -8.64
N VAL A 60 4.85 -10.12 -7.86
CA VAL A 60 5.37 -11.24 -7.08
C VAL A 60 5.38 -10.87 -5.60
N TRP A 61 4.68 -11.66 -4.79
CA TRP A 61 4.71 -11.55 -3.33
C TRP A 61 5.78 -12.46 -2.77
N ASN A 62 6.72 -11.86 -2.05
CA ASN A 62 7.80 -12.58 -1.38
C ASN A 62 7.35 -13.23 -0.06
N THR A 63 8.23 -14.06 0.50
CA THR A 63 8.00 -14.80 1.76
C THR A 63 8.18 -13.95 3.01
N SER A 64 8.37 -12.63 2.88
CA SER A 64 8.41 -11.77 4.05
C SER A 64 7.06 -11.78 4.77
N ARG A 65 7.07 -11.43 6.06
CA ARG A 65 5.84 -11.26 6.85
C ARG A 65 4.81 -10.38 6.13
N TRP A 66 5.27 -9.29 5.50
CA TRP A 66 4.39 -8.35 4.81
C TRP A 66 3.90 -8.88 3.47
N GLY A 67 4.77 -9.55 2.70
CA GLY A 67 4.36 -10.26 1.49
C GLY A 67 3.31 -11.32 1.79
N THR A 68 3.46 -12.06 2.87
CA THR A 68 2.46 -13.06 3.31
C THR A 68 1.15 -12.40 3.73
N ILE A 69 1.20 -11.31 4.49
CA ILE A 69 -0.01 -10.59 4.95
C ILE A 69 -0.76 -9.97 3.77
N SER A 70 -0.07 -9.31 2.83
CA SER A 70 -0.72 -8.69 1.68
C SER A 70 -1.22 -9.72 0.67
N ALA A 71 -0.51 -10.85 0.48
CA ALA A 71 -0.97 -11.94 -0.38
C ALA A 71 -2.30 -12.56 0.07
N ARG A 72 -2.60 -12.54 1.38
CA ARG A 72 -3.91 -12.98 1.90
C ARG A 72 -5.08 -12.12 1.43
N ARG A 73 -4.83 -10.87 1.03
CA ARG A 73 -5.86 -9.95 0.52
C ARG A 73 -6.23 -10.22 -0.94
N LEU A 74 -5.42 -10.99 -1.66
CA LEU A 74 -5.65 -11.33 -3.07
C LEU A 74 -7.02 -11.97 -3.28
N ASP A 75 -7.45 -12.83 -2.37
CA ASP A 75 -8.74 -13.53 -2.47
C ASP A 75 -9.93 -12.58 -2.25
N THR A 76 -9.67 -11.40 -1.68
CA THR A 76 -10.67 -10.34 -1.51
C THR A 76 -10.71 -9.41 -2.72
N TYR A 77 -9.56 -8.86 -3.13
CA TYR A 77 -9.58 -7.77 -4.12
C TYR A 77 -9.51 -8.23 -5.59
N LEU A 78 -8.99 -9.43 -5.92
CA LEU A 78 -8.98 -9.89 -7.31
C LEU A 78 -10.40 -10.12 -7.85
N PRO A 79 -11.30 -10.83 -7.13
CA PRO A 79 -12.70 -10.94 -7.56
C PRO A 79 -13.41 -9.57 -7.61
N LEU A 80 -13.11 -8.69 -6.64
CA LEU A 80 -13.65 -7.33 -6.63
C LEU A 80 -13.29 -6.57 -7.91
N THR A 81 -12.02 -6.60 -8.33
CA THR A 81 -11.58 -5.89 -9.54
C THR A 81 -12.26 -6.41 -10.81
N GLU A 82 -12.51 -7.72 -10.92
CA GLU A 82 -13.24 -8.29 -12.06
C GLU A 82 -14.68 -7.79 -12.09
N GLN A 83 -15.37 -7.76 -10.94
CA GLN A 83 -16.73 -7.25 -10.86
C GLN A 83 -16.79 -5.75 -11.16
N LEU A 84 -15.81 -4.96 -10.70
CA LEU A 84 -15.71 -3.54 -11.02
C LEU A 84 -15.48 -3.30 -12.52
N ALA A 85 -14.69 -4.14 -13.18
CA ALA A 85 -14.52 -4.08 -14.63
C ALA A 85 -15.85 -4.30 -15.37
N VAL A 86 -16.68 -5.25 -14.91
CA VAL A 86 -18.05 -5.47 -15.43
C VAL A 86 -18.94 -4.24 -15.21
N GLN A 87 -18.76 -3.51 -14.10
CA GLN A 87 -19.44 -2.23 -13.85
C GLN A 87 -18.85 -1.04 -14.64
N GLY A 88 -17.93 -1.29 -15.57
CA GLY A 88 -17.33 -0.28 -16.44
C GLY A 88 -16.25 0.58 -15.77
N LEU A 89 -15.77 0.21 -14.58
CA LEU A 89 -14.57 0.85 -14.03
C LEU A 89 -13.33 0.31 -14.73
N ARG A 90 -12.42 1.21 -15.12
CA ARG A 90 -11.12 0.81 -15.65
C ARG A 90 -10.20 0.39 -14.51
N VAL A 91 -9.91 -0.90 -14.45
CA VAL A 91 -8.92 -1.52 -13.56
C VAL A 91 -8.04 -2.45 -14.39
N PRO A 92 -6.79 -2.74 -13.98
CA PRO A 92 -5.95 -3.70 -14.69
C PRO A 92 -6.60 -5.07 -14.70
N ARG A 93 -6.77 -5.64 -15.89
CA ARG A 93 -7.28 -7.01 -16.04
C ARG A 93 -6.28 -8.01 -15.49
N CYS A 94 -6.71 -8.78 -14.48
CA CYS A 94 -5.99 -9.96 -14.03
C CYS A 94 -6.13 -11.05 -15.09
N LEU A 95 -5.01 -11.64 -15.50
CA LEU A 95 -5.03 -12.81 -16.38
C LEU A 95 -5.27 -14.05 -15.51
N PRO A 96 -6.23 -14.92 -15.86
CA PRO A 96 -6.34 -16.22 -15.24
C PRO A 96 -5.24 -17.14 -15.76
N THR A 97 -4.84 -18.11 -14.94
CA THR A 97 -4.08 -19.28 -15.35
C THR A 97 -4.91 -20.17 -16.28
N GLN A 98 -4.29 -21.15 -16.93
CA GLN A 98 -4.99 -22.12 -17.81
C GLN A 98 -6.12 -22.87 -17.09
N ASN A 99 -6.01 -23.07 -15.78
CA ASN A 99 -7.06 -23.70 -14.96
C ASN A 99 -8.06 -22.69 -14.34
N GLY A 100 -8.03 -21.42 -14.76
CA GLY A 100 -8.97 -20.38 -14.32
C GLY A 100 -8.66 -19.73 -12.97
N ALA A 101 -7.53 -20.04 -12.32
CA ALA A 101 -7.13 -19.39 -11.08
C ALA A 101 -6.58 -17.98 -11.33
N ARG A 102 -6.77 -17.06 -10.37
CA ARG A 102 -6.32 -15.65 -10.49
C ARG A 102 -4.88 -15.43 -10.03
N LYS A 103 -4.30 -16.43 -9.39
CA LYS A 103 -2.94 -16.41 -8.85
C LYS A 103 -2.34 -17.80 -8.95
N THR A 104 -1.02 -17.87 -9.04
CA THR A 104 -0.26 -19.12 -9.02
C THR A 104 0.92 -19.00 -8.05
N ARG A 105 1.72 -20.06 -7.92
CA ARG A 105 2.94 -20.05 -7.11
C ARG A 105 4.14 -20.49 -7.92
N ALA A 106 5.27 -19.84 -7.65
CA ALA A 106 6.60 -20.24 -8.09
C ALA A 106 7.40 -20.57 -6.82
N GLY A 107 7.42 -21.84 -6.43
CA GLY A 107 7.88 -22.24 -5.09
C GLY A 107 7.07 -21.56 -3.97
N ASP A 108 7.75 -20.78 -3.14
CA ASP A 108 7.12 -20.03 -2.04
C ASP A 108 6.58 -18.64 -2.42
N LEU A 109 6.79 -18.22 -3.66
CA LEU A 109 6.37 -16.92 -4.16
C LEU A 109 4.94 -17.01 -4.70
N THR A 110 4.10 -16.06 -4.36
CA THR A 110 2.76 -15.93 -4.97
C THR A 110 2.84 -14.96 -6.14
N LEU A 111 2.30 -15.37 -7.30
CA LEU A 111 2.35 -14.63 -8.55
C LEU A 111 0.94 -14.23 -8.99
N VAL A 112 0.80 -13.00 -9.48
CA VAL A 112 -0.39 -12.52 -10.19
C VAL A 112 0.05 -11.81 -11.45
N LEU A 113 -0.52 -12.21 -12.57
CA LEU A 113 -0.26 -11.63 -13.87
C LEU A 113 -1.39 -10.69 -14.27
N TYR A 114 -1.04 -9.49 -14.68
CA TYR A 114 -1.95 -8.48 -15.21
C TYR A 114 -1.63 -8.16 -16.65
N GLU A 115 -2.60 -7.60 -17.37
CA GLU A 115 -2.31 -6.92 -18.63
C GLU A 115 -1.29 -5.80 -18.40
N TYR A 116 -0.41 -5.58 -19.38
CA TYR A 116 0.50 -4.45 -19.31
C TYR A 116 -0.19 -3.19 -19.86
N LEU A 117 -0.31 -2.17 -19.01
CA LEU A 117 -0.84 -0.87 -19.37
C LEU A 117 0.32 0.13 -19.52
N PRO A 118 0.74 0.48 -20.75
CA PRO A 118 1.88 1.37 -21.01
C PRO A 118 1.49 2.85 -20.80
N TYR A 119 0.79 3.15 -19.71
CA TYR A 119 0.26 4.46 -19.41
C TYR A 119 1.02 5.06 -18.23
N PRO A 120 1.35 6.36 -18.27
CA PRO A 120 1.98 7.02 -17.15
C PRO A 120 1.01 7.14 -15.97
N ALA A 121 1.54 7.04 -14.75
CA ALA A 121 0.82 7.47 -13.57
C ALA A 121 0.51 8.97 -13.68
N LEU A 122 -0.64 9.38 -13.16
CA LEU A 122 -1.14 10.76 -13.24
C LEU A 122 -0.15 11.76 -12.61
N ASP A 123 0.57 11.36 -11.55
CA ASP A 123 1.60 12.19 -10.90
C ASP A 123 2.93 12.27 -11.65
N ALA A 124 3.15 11.40 -12.64
CA ALA A 124 4.31 11.47 -13.52
C ALA A 124 4.07 12.38 -14.74
N LEU A 125 2.85 12.88 -14.94
CA LEU A 125 2.53 13.75 -16.07
C LEU A 125 3.12 15.16 -15.87
N ALA A 126 3.87 15.63 -16.87
CA ALA A 126 4.35 17.00 -16.92
C ALA A 126 3.21 18.01 -17.06
N VAL A 127 2.18 17.66 -17.84
CA VAL A 127 0.99 18.50 -18.07
C VAL A 127 -0.23 17.74 -17.58
N ARG A 128 -1.00 18.37 -16.67
CA ARG A 128 -2.22 17.76 -16.15
C ARG A 128 -3.31 17.76 -17.23
N PRO A 129 -4.08 16.67 -17.38
CA PRO A 129 -5.18 16.63 -18.34
C PRO A 129 -6.24 17.72 -18.06
N PRO A 130 -6.90 18.31 -19.08
CA PRO A 130 -7.95 19.30 -18.88
C PRO A 130 -9.11 18.79 -18.00
N ASP A 131 -9.77 19.62 -17.18
CA ASP A 131 -10.86 19.15 -16.30
C ASP A 131 -10.48 17.93 -15.42
N LEU A 132 -9.20 17.78 -15.03
CA LEU A 132 -8.78 16.65 -14.21
C LEU A 132 -9.60 16.55 -12.91
N ALA A 133 -9.89 17.70 -12.29
CA ALA A 133 -10.69 17.76 -11.07
C ALA A 133 -12.09 17.16 -11.26
N GLY A 134 -12.82 17.57 -12.30
CA GLY A 134 -14.13 17.01 -12.62
C GLY A 134 -14.06 15.52 -12.93
N ARG A 135 -13.03 15.08 -13.68
CA ARG A 135 -12.77 13.66 -13.96
C ARG A 135 -12.55 12.82 -12.70
N LEU A 136 -11.75 13.31 -11.76
CA LEU A 136 -11.51 12.63 -10.48
C LEU A 136 -12.80 12.51 -9.67
N GLY A 137 -13.62 13.56 -9.66
CA GLY A 137 -14.95 13.53 -9.04
C GLY A 137 -15.86 12.47 -9.65
N ARG A 138 -15.97 12.43 -10.98
CA ARG A 138 -16.78 11.44 -11.71
C ARG A 138 -16.28 10.01 -11.47
N LEU A 139 -14.96 9.80 -11.45
CA LEU A 139 -14.34 8.50 -11.16
C LEU A 139 -14.69 8.02 -9.76
N ALA A 140 -14.55 8.87 -8.74
CA ALA A 140 -14.91 8.53 -7.36
C ALA A 140 -16.42 8.23 -7.23
N ALA A 141 -17.27 8.98 -7.93
CA ALA A 141 -18.71 8.72 -7.93
C ALA A 141 -19.05 7.37 -8.58
N GLN A 142 -18.43 7.05 -9.72
CA GLN A 142 -18.59 5.76 -10.39
C GLN A 142 -18.20 4.60 -9.48
N LEU A 143 -17.04 4.72 -8.81
CA LEU A 143 -16.59 3.73 -7.83
C LEU A 143 -17.60 3.54 -6.69
N HIS A 144 -17.98 4.64 -6.02
CA HIS A 144 -18.87 4.55 -4.88
C HIS A 144 -20.26 4.02 -5.26
N ARG A 145 -20.75 4.33 -6.47
CA ARG A 145 -22.02 3.82 -6.99
C ARG A 145 -21.99 2.34 -7.39
N ALA A 146 -20.81 1.76 -7.60
CA ALA A 146 -20.67 0.34 -7.88
C ALA A 146 -20.90 -0.54 -6.63
N THR A 147 -20.90 0.04 -5.42
CA THR A 147 -21.08 -0.66 -4.13
C THR A 147 -22.19 -1.74 -4.13
N PRO A 148 -23.44 -1.46 -4.53
CA PRO A 148 -24.51 -2.47 -4.51
C PRO A 148 -24.38 -3.54 -5.60
N ALA A 149 -23.54 -3.31 -6.61
CA ALA A 149 -23.37 -4.19 -7.77
C ALA A 149 -22.15 -5.12 -7.66
N VAL A 150 -21.43 -5.08 -6.54
CA VAL A 150 -20.27 -5.92 -6.27
C VAL A 150 -20.42 -6.64 -4.92
N ASP A 151 -19.79 -7.81 -4.78
CA ASP A 151 -19.75 -8.55 -3.54
C ASP A 151 -18.80 -7.88 -2.55
N THR A 152 -19.39 -7.25 -1.54
CA THR A 152 -18.66 -6.51 -0.50
C THR A 152 -18.53 -7.29 0.81
N ARG A 153 -19.01 -8.54 0.88
CA ARG A 153 -19.07 -9.33 2.13
C ARG A 153 -17.69 -9.60 2.74
N ALA A 154 -16.69 -9.82 1.89
CA ALA A 154 -15.32 -10.08 2.32
C ALA A 154 -14.52 -8.80 2.62
N LEU A 155 -15.08 -7.62 2.35
CA LEU A 155 -14.37 -6.36 2.54
C LEU A 155 -14.36 -5.92 4.01
N PRO A 156 -13.25 -5.37 4.50
CA PRO A 156 -13.23 -4.68 5.78
C PRO A 156 -14.28 -3.56 5.81
N ARG A 157 -14.79 -3.26 7.00
CA ARG A 157 -15.71 -2.16 7.22
C ARG A 157 -15.04 -1.14 8.15
N GLU A 158 -15.20 0.14 7.85
CA GLU A 158 -14.69 1.20 8.72
C GLU A 158 -15.41 1.15 10.08
N GLN A 159 -14.61 1.17 11.14
CA GLN A 159 -15.07 1.16 12.54
C GLN A 159 -14.76 2.50 13.24
N PHE A 160 -14.10 3.41 12.53
CA PHE A 160 -13.58 4.70 12.99
C PHE A 160 -12.61 4.58 14.17
N ASP A 161 -11.93 3.44 14.23
CA ASP A 161 -10.96 3.14 15.26
C ASP A 161 -9.57 3.65 14.88
N VAL A 162 -8.71 3.79 15.90
CA VAL A 162 -7.33 4.22 15.74
C VAL A 162 -6.40 3.09 16.18
N PRO A 163 -6.33 1.98 15.41
CA PRO A 163 -5.66 0.75 15.86
C PRO A 163 -4.13 0.87 15.92
N PHE A 164 -3.56 2.02 15.54
CA PHE A 164 -2.14 2.33 15.69
C PHE A 164 -1.83 3.18 16.93
N ALA A 165 -2.84 3.63 17.68
CA ALA A 165 -2.68 4.56 18.79
C ALA A 165 -1.71 4.05 19.85
N GLU A 166 -1.92 2.83 20.35
CA GLU A 166 -1.07 2.24 21.39
C GLU A 166 0.37 2.01 20.89
N THR A 167 0.53 1.63 19.62
CA THR A 167 1.86 1.52 19.01
C THR A 167 2.56 2.87 18.92
N LEU A 168 1.83 3.94 18.57
CA LEU A 168 2.38 5.29 18.51
C LEU A 168 2.82 5.77 19.89
N LEU A 169 2.00 5.55 20.92
CA LEU A 169 2.32 5.89 22.31
C LEU A 169 3.58 5.17 22.78
N ALA A 170 3.63 3.84 22.63
CA ALA A 170 4.82 3.05 22.96
C ALA A 170 6.07 3.52 22.19
N CYS A 171 5.93 3.86 20.90
CA CYS A 171 7.05 4.38 20.11
C CYS A 171 7.55 5.74 20.61
N LEU A 172 6.66 6.62 21.09
CA LEU A 172 7.05 7.91 21.65
C LEU A 172 7.79 7.74 22.98
N ASP A 173 7.34 6.80 23.82
CA ASP A 173 8.00 6.48 25.10
C ASP A 173 9.37 5.82 24.87
N GLU A 174 9.48 4.89 23.91
CA GLU A 174 10.78 4.35 23.48
C GLU A 174 11.71 5.45 22.96
N LEU A 175 11.16 6.44 22.23
CA LEU A 175 11.93 7.54 21.69
C LEU A 175 12.47 8.46 22.80
N GLU A 176 11.74 8.61 23.91
CA GLU A 176 12.17 9.32 25.11
C GLU A 176 13.32 8.64 25.86
N ALA A 177 13.45 7.32 25.73
CA ALA A 177 14.59 6.57 26.27
C ALA A 177 15.85 6.63 25.39
N VAL A 178 15.77 7.20 24.17
CA VAL A 178 16.91 7.31 23.26
C VAL A 178 17.95 8.30 23.81
N SER A 179 19.12 7.78 24.16
CA SER A 179 20.32 8.53 24.52
C SER A 179 21.46 8.40 23.51
N SER A 180 22.59 9.06 23.77
CA SER A 180 23.81 9.06 22.93
C SER A 180 24.39 7.67 22.63
N ARG A 181 24.02 6.63 23.40
CA ARG A 181 24.43 5.23 23.16
C ARG A 181 23.68 4.56 22.00
N HIS A 182 22.59 5.15 21.52
CA HIS A 182 21.79 4.59 20.44
C HIS A 182 22.33 4.97 19.07
N ARG A 183 21.84 4.33 18.00
CA ARG A 183 22.33 4.57 16.65
C ARG A 183 22.03 6.00 16.19
N PRO A 184 22.86 6.61 15.32
CA PRO A 184 22.65 7.98 14.82
C PRO A 184 21.24 8.23 14.26
N GLY A 185 20.67 7.27 13.52
CA GLY A 185 19.31 7.39 13.00
C GLY A 185 18.22 7.45 14.08
N GLN A 186 18.40 6.76 15.21
CA GLN A 186 17.47 6.83 16.34
C GLN A 186 17.57 8.18 17.06
N GLN A 187 18.80 8.68 17.23
CA GLN A 187 19.04 10.01 17.80
C GLN A 187 18.44 11.11 16.90
N ALA A 188 18.64 11.02 15.58
CA ALA A 188 18.05 11.94 14.62
C ALA A 188 16.52 11.91 14.66
N LEU A 189 15.92 10.71 14.74
CA LEU A 189 14.47 10.57 14.87
C LEU A 189 13.95 11.19 16.17
N ARG A 190 14.67 11.02 17.29
CA ARG A 190 14.34 11.65 18.57
C ARG A 190 14.35 13.17 18.43
N SER A 191 15.45 13.73 17.95
CA SER A 191 15.59 15.18 17.77
C SER A 191 14.52 15.77 16.85
N LEU A 192 14.08 15.00 15.86
CA LEU A 192 13.02 15.40 14.93
C LEU A 192 11.62 15.36 15.56
N LEU A 193 11.25 14.25 16.22
CA LEU A 193 9.85 14.03 16.63
C LEU A 193 9.54 14.45 18.05
N LEU A 194 10.49 14.33 18.99
CA LEU A 194 10.23 14.56 20.40
C LEU A 194 9.79 16.01 20.70
N PRO A 195 10.35 17.06 20.05
CA PRO A 195 9.83 18.43 20.20
C PRO A 195 8.36 18.59 19.83
N HIS A 196 7.80 17.67 19.04
CA HIS A 196 6.41 17.68 18.61
C HIS A 196 5.52 16.69 19.38
N LYS A 197 6.02 15.99 20.42
CA LYS A 197 5.25 14.97 21.17
C LYS A 197 3.89 15.48 21.64
N ALA A 198 3.86 16.63 22.32
CA ALA A 198 2.61 17.21 22.82
C ALA A 198 1.59 17.47 21.69
N HIS A 199 2.07 17.95 20.54
CA HIS A 199 1.23 18.16 19.36
C HIS A 199 0.70 16.82 18.84
N LEU A 200 1.55 15.81 18.67
CA LEU A 200 1.15 14.48 18.21
C LEU A 200 0.09 13.84 19.12
N LEU A 201 0.24 13.99 20.44
CA LEU A 201 -0.72 13.50 21.42
C LEU A 201 -2.07 14.24 21.33
N ALA A 202 -2.04 15.57 21.21
CA ALA A 202 -3.26 16.36 21.00
C ALA A 202 -3.99 15.96 19.70
N MET A 203 -3.23 15.65 18.65
CA MET A 203 -3.78 15.18 17.38
C MET A 203 -4.35 13.77 17.46
N LEU A 204 -3.71 12.88 18.19
CA LEU A 204 -4.24 11.54 18.46
C LEU A 204 -5.55 11.62 19.26
N ALA A 205 -5.61 12.47 20.29
CA ALA A 205 -6.82 12.72 21.07
C ALA A 205 -7.94 13.30 20.19
N ARG A 206 -7.61 14.28 19.35
CA ARG A 206 -8.58 14.85 18.39
C ARG A 206 -9.08 13.80 17.41
N LEU A 207 -8.20 12.95 16.88
CA LEU A 207 -8.60 11.87 15.98
C LEU A 207 -9.57 10.89 16.65
N ARG A 208 -9.33 10.50 17.90
CA ARG A 208 -10.24 9.66 18.70
C ARG A 208 -11.61 10.33 18.88
N GLN A 209 -11.64 11.63 19.20
CA GLN A 209 -12.88 12.39 19.32
C GLN A 209 -13.65 12.43 18.00
N LEU A 210 -12.97 12.70 16.88
CA LEU A 210 -13.58 12.71 15.55
C LEU A 210 -14.11 11.34 15.15
N GLY A 211 -13.39 10.26 15.47
CA GLY A 211 -13.86 8.90 15.24
C GLY A 211 -15.15 8.59 16.02
N HIS A 212 -15.24 9.02 17.28
CA HIS A 212 -16.47 8.90 18.06
C HIS A 212 -17.65 9.68 17.46
N GLN A 213 -17.41 10.93 17.06
CA GLN A 213 -18.44 11.76 16.39
C GLN A 213 -18.89 11.15 15.05
N ALA A 214 -17.96 10.57 14.28
CA ALA A 214 -18.28 9.91 13.03
C ALA A 214 -19.15 8.67 13.25
N ARG A 215 -18.85 7.84 14.26
CA ARG A 215 -19.70 6.69 14.63
C ARG A 215 -21.13 7.10 14.97
N GLN A 216 -21.28 8.16 15.77
CA GLN A 216 -22.59 8.66 16.19
C GLN A 216 -23.46 9.17 15.02
N ARG A 217 -22.83 9.55 13.90
CA ARG A 217 -23.54 10.00 12.70
C ARG A 217 -24.02 8.87 11.81
N HIS A 218 -23.63 7.62 12.08
CA HIS A 218 -23.98 6.43 11.30
C HIS A 218 -23.89 6.67 9.77
N PRO A 219 -22.72 7.08 9.26
CA PRO A 219 -22.59 7.42 7.85
C PRO A 219 -22.85 6.20 6.98
N GLN A 220 -23.41 6.44 5.80
CA GLN A 220 -23.49 5.42 4.78
C GLN A 220 -22.08 4.97 4.40
N LEU A 221 -21.87 3.65 4.37
CA LEU A 221 -20.63 3.07 3.88
C LEU A 221 -20.79 2.70 2.41
N VAL A 222 -19.82 3.13 1.60
CA VAL A 222 -19.67 2.78 0.19
C VAL A 222 -18.33 2.08 0.00
N LEU A 223 -18.17 1.38 -1.12
CA LEU A 223 -16.87 0.89 -1.55
C LEU A 223 -15.95 2.09 -1.77
N VAL A 224 -14.83 2.10 -1.06
CA VAL A 224 -13.78 3.11 -1.18
C VAL A 224 -12.44 2.45 -1.45
N HIS A 225 -11.59 3.13 -2.22
CA HIS A 225 -10.24 2.70 -2.55
C HIS A 225 -9.26 2.92 -1.38
N THR A 226 -9.44 4.01 -0.64
CA THR A 226 -8.63 4.52 0.49
C THR A 226 -7.25 5.07 0.14
N ASP A 227 -6.83 4.98 -1.13
CA ASP A 227 -5.57 5.54 -1.61
C ASP A 227 -5.67 6.02 -3.07
N LEU A 228 -6.78 6.67 -3.43
CA LEU A 228 -7.09 7.17 -4.79
C LEU A 228 -6.24 8.40 -5.19
N ASN A 229 -4.93 8.35 -4.96
CA ASN A 229 -3.97 9.41 -5.28
C ASN A 229 -3.41 9.26 -6.71
N GLY A 230 -2.73 10.30 -7.21
CA GLY A 230 -2.22 10.33 -8.59
C GLY A 230 -1.14 9.30 -8.93
N SER A 231 -0.51 8.65 -7.94
CA SER A 231 0.40 7.53 -8.19
C SER A 231 -0.31 6.19 -8.42
N ASN A 232 -1.57 6.08 -7.98
CA ASN A 232 -2.44 4.90 -8.18
C ASN A 232 -3.46 5.09 -9.32
N LEU A 233 -3.30 6.14 -10.12
CA LEU A 233 -4.15 6.43 -11.27
C LEU A 233 -3.29 6.48 -12.53
N LEU A 234 -3.52 5.57 -13.47
CA LEU A 234 -2.89 5.67 -14.79
C LEU A 234 -3.74 6.54 -15.72
N SER A 235 -3.10 7.40 -16.49
CA SER A 235 -3.76 8.23 -17.50
C SER A 235 -3.71 7.57 -18.86
N ALA A 236 -4.83 7.01 -19.31
CA ALA A 236 -4.92 6.41 -20.64
C ALA A 236 -4.94 7.50 -21.74
N PRO A 237 -4.54 7.18 -22.99
CA PRO A 237 -4.55 8.13 -24.10
C PRO A 237 -5.93 8.70 -24.44
N ASP A 238 -7.00 7.93 -24.21
CA ASP A 238 -8.39 8.35 -24.38
C ASP A 238 -8.88 9.30 -23.27
N GLY A 239 -8.01 9.65 -22.31
CA GLY A 239 -8.31 10.56 -21.21
C GLY A 239 -9.03 9.93 -20.03
N SER A 240 -9.33 8.64 -20.07
CA SER A 240 -9.85 7.91 -18.91
C SER A 240 -8.73 7.53 -17.93
N LEU A 241 -9.14 7.21 -16.70
CA LEU A 241 -8.22 6.89 -15.61
C LEU A 241 -8.38 5.42 -15.22
N VAL A 242 -7.26 4.71 -15.09
CA VAL A 242 -7.24 3.33 -14.60
C VAL A 242 -6.81 3.32 -13.14
N ILE A 243 -7.61 2.69 -12.28
CA ILE A 243 -7.34 2.62 -10.83
C ILE A 243 -6.48 1.39 -10.51
N LEU A 244 -5.34 1.63 -9.87
CA LEU A 244 -4.39 0.62 -9.41
C LEU A 244 -4.49 0.40 -7.90
N ASP A 245 -3.97 -0.74 -7.43
CA ASP A 245 -3.64 -1.01 -6.02
C ASP A 245 -4.82 -1.13 -5.04
N TRP A 246 -5.73 -2.07 -5.36
CA TRP A 246 -6.96 -2.36 -4.62
C TRP A 246 -6.80 -3.07 -3.27
N GLU A 247 -5.58 -3.29 -2.77
CA GLU A 247 -5.34 -4.03 -1.52
C GLU A 247 -5.85 -3.31 -0.26
N GLY A 248 -6.10 -2.01 -0.36
CA GLY A 248 -6.65 -1.15 0.68
C GLY A 248 -8.17 -1.00 0.64
N ALA A 249 -8.84 -1.55 -0.37
CA ALA A 249 -10.27 -1.35 -0.59
C ALA A 249 -11.11 -1.86 0.60
N MET A 250 -12.16 -1.11 0.93
CA MET A 250 -13.03 -1.41 2.06
C MET A 250 -14.39 -0.74 1.90
N LEU A 251 -15.32 -1.05 2.80
CA LEU A 251 -16.52 -0.26 3.00
C LEU A 251 -16.25 0.86 4.01
N GLY A 252 -16.33 2.10 3.55
CA GLY A 252 -16.06 3.30 4.33
C GLY A 252 -16.92 4.49 3.89
N PRO A 253 -16.94 5.58 4.65
CA PRO A 253 -17.54 6.83 4.15
C PRO A 253 -16.81 7.32 2.89
N ALA A 254 -17.55 7.90 1.94
CA ALA A 254 -17.03 8.40 0.66
C ALA A 254 -15.84 9.38 0.84
N GLU A 255 -15.80 10.06 1.99
CA GLU A 255 -14.73 10.94 2.42
C GLU A 255 -13.35 10.27 2.41
N HIS A 256 -13.24 8.94 2.55
CA HIS A 256 -11.95 8.22 2.44
C HIS A 256 -11.25 8.42 1.10
N ASP A 257 -12.00 8.55 0.01
CA ASP A 257 -11.43 8.80 -1.30
C ASP A 257 -11.43 10.30 -1.61
N LEU A 258 -12.49 11.02 -1.23
CA LEU A 258 -12.64 12.43 -1.58
C LEU A 258 -11.61 13.34 -0.88
N PHE A 259 -11.20 13.03 0.35
CA PHE A 259 -10.26 13.90 1.08
C PHE A 259 -8.90 14.02 0.38
N ILE A 260 -8.52 13.02 -0.42
CA ILE A 260 -7.25 12.99 -1.17
C ILE A 260 -7.17 14.17 -2.14
N PHE A 261 -8.33 14.64 -2.62
CA PHE A 261 -8.43 15.75 -3.55
C PHE A 261 -8.64 17.12 -2.87
N ALA A 262 -8.54 17.19 -1.54
CA ALA A 262 -8.68 18.44 -0.80
C ALA A 262 -7.63 19.47 -1.25
N GLY A 263 -8.07 20.72 -1.46
CA GLY A 263 -7.24 21.81 -1.96
C GLY A 263 -8.03 22.77 -2.85
N GLU A 264 -7.33 23.59 -3.62
CA GLU A 264 -7.93 24.63 -4.47
C GLU A 264 -8.95 24.07 -5.48
N ASN A 265 -8.68 22.88 -6.02
CA ASN A 265 -9.55 22.25 -7.03
C ASN A 265 -10.69 21.40 -6.44
N PHE A 266 -10.78 21.28 -5.12
CA PHE A 266 -11.77 20.41 -4.48
C PHE A 266 -13.23 20.75 -4.84
N PRO A 267 -13.65 22.02 -4.97
CA PRO A 267 -15.00 22.33 -5.43
C PRO A 267 -15.33 21.77 -6.82
N ALA A 268 -14.36 21.74 -7.74
CA ALA A 268 -14.55 21.15 -9.07
C ALA A 268 -14.66 19.62 -9.00
N VAL A 269 -13.90 18.99 -8.11
CA VAL A 269 -14.02 17.55 -7.81
C VAL A 269 -15.41 17.24 -7.27
N LEU A 270 -15.89 17.98 -6.27
CA LEU A 270 -17.22 17.79 -5.71
C LEU A 270 -18.33 17.99 -6.75
N ARG A 271 -18.22 19.02 -7.60
CA ARG A 271 -19.17 19.21 -8.71
C ARG A 271 -19.23 17.98 -9.63
N GLY A 272 -18.07 17.49 -10.07
CA GLY A 272 -18.00 16.29 -10.91
C GLY A 272 -18.57 15.04 -10.20
N TYR A 273 -18.30 14.90 -8.90
CA TYR A 273 -18.83 13.82 -8.07
C TYR A 273 -20.36 13.88 -7.96
N CYS A 274 -20.94 15.05 -7.65
CA CYS A 274 -22.40 15.22 -7.55
C CYS A 274 -23.10 14.97 -8.88
N GLN A 275 -22.58 15.53 -9.98
CA GLN A 275 -23.16 15.38 -11.31
C GLN A 275 -23.20 13.92 -11.77
N ALA A 276 -22.24 13.10 -11.34
CA ALA A 276 -22.19 11.68 -11.64
C ALA A 276 -23.05 10.80 -10.68
N GLY A 277 -23.87 11.43 -9.83
CA GLY A 277 -24.75 10.75 -8.88
C GLY A 277 -24.06 10.30 -7.59
N GLY A 278 -22.86 10.83 -7.32
CA GLY A 278 -22.22 10.69 -6.01
C GLY A 278 -23.09 11.36 -4.95
N ARG A 279 -23.25 10.71 -3.79
CA ARG A 279 -24.08 11.25 -2.71
C ARG A 279 -23.38 12.45 -2.09
N CYS A 280 -23.81 13.65 -2.48
CA CYS A 280 -23.15 14.86 -2.04
C CYS A 280 -23.53 15.23 -0.62
N PRO A 281 -22.59 15.78 0.17
CA PRO A 281 -22.94 16.45 1.40
C PRO A 281 -24.03 17.48 1.11
N GLY A 282 -25.15 17.40 1.83
CA GLY A 282 -26.23 18.37 1.67
C GLY A 282 -25.68 19.79 1.83
N ASN A 283 -26.05 20.67 0.90
CA ASN A 283 -25.59 22.05 0.72
C ASN A 283 -24.13 22.21 0.23
N LEU A 284 -23.99 22.46 -1.08
CA LEU A 284 -22.74 23.01 -1.65
C LEU A 284 -22.50 24.47 -1.21
N ASP A 285 -23.55 25.18 -0.79
CA ASP A 285 -23.51 26.57 -0.31
C ASP A 285 -23.29 26.71 1.20
N ALA A 286 -23.50 25.64 1.98
CA ALA A 286 -22.98 25.58 3.33
C ALA A 286 -21.54 25.08 3.24
N GLY A 287 -20.58 26.01 3.30
CA GLY A 287 -19.15 25.70 3.29
C GLY A 287 -18.77 24.52 4.21
N PRO A 288 -17.59 23.92 4.00
CA PRO A 288 -17.22 22.54 4.32
C PRO A 288 -17.45 22.17 5.80
N SER A 289 -18.69 21.87 6.15
CA SER A 289 -19.11 21.55 7.52
C SER A 289 -19.28 20.04 7.69
N VAL A 290 -19.33 19.30 6.57
CA VAL A 290 -19.34 17.84 6.54
C VAL A 290 -17.93 17.27 6.33
N LEU A 291 -17.05 17.98 5.61
CA LEU A 291 -15.63 17.67 5.66
C LEU A 291 -15.03 18.27 6.94
N LEU A 292 -14.43 17.41 7.77
CA LEU A 292 -13.55 17.78 8.88
C LEU A 292 -12.24 18.43 8.37
N LEU A 293 -12.34 19.41 7.48
CA LEU A 293 -11.23 20.25 7.07
C LEU A 293 -11.12 21.40 8.09
N PRO A 294 -9.93 21.63 8.67
CA PRO A 294 -9.71 22.73 9.61
C PRO A 294 -10.15 24.10 9.04
N PRO A 295 -10.61 25.05 9.88
CA PRO A 295 -11.04 26.39 9.45
C PRO A 295 -9.99 27.17 8.63
N LYS A 296 -8.70 26.86 8.76
CA LYS A 296 -7.59 27.50 8.02
C LYS A 296 -7.54 27.21 6.51
N TYR A 297 -8.43 26.36 5.99
CA TYR A 297 -8.62 26.15 4.56
C TYR A 297 -9.75 27.02 3.97
N ARG A 298 -10.31 27.96 4.74
CA ARG A 298 -11.47 28.80 4.36
C ARG A 298 -11.14 30.24 3.94
N SER A 299 -9.87 30.67 3.90
CA SER A 299 -9.53 32.05 3.50
C SER A 299 -8.36 32.15 2.52
N SER A 300 -8.50 33.04 1.53
CA SER A 300 -7.54 33.36 0.47
C SER A 300 -6.30 34.14 0.95
N ALA A 301 -6.21 34.46 2.24
CA ALA A 301 -5.12 35.25 2.81
C ALA A 301 -3.84 34.43 3.13
N TRP A 302 -3.84 33.11 2.94
CA TRP A 302 -2.72 32.23 3.28
C TRP A 302 -1.85 31.77 2.09
N GLN A 303 -1.97 32.43 0.93
CA GLN A 303 -1.11 32.18 -0.24
C GLN A 303 0.30 32.82 -0.15
N ARG A 304 0.60 33.57 0.92
CA ARG A 304 1.95 34.14 1.14
C ARG A 304 2.41 33.93 2.58
N GLY A 305 3.12 32.83 2.84
CA GLY A 305 3.86 32.66 4.11
C GLY A 305 3.92 31.23 4.63
N ARG A 306 4.98 30.90 5.36
CA ARG A 306 5.39 29.55 5.78
C ARG A 306 4.51 28.98 6.92
N SER A 307 3.64 27.99 6.66
CA SER A 307 3.14 27.03 7.68
C SER A 307 2.30 25.84 7.16
N ALA A 308 2.30 25.57 5.84
CA ALA A 308 1.64 24.38 5.24
C ALA A 308 2.20 23.02 5.73
N ALA A 309 3.18 23.02 6.65
CA ALA A 309 3.83 21.85 7.18
C ALA A 309 2.97 21.06 8.20
N SER A 310 1.98 21.66 8.88
CA SER A 310 1.36 21.01 10.05
C SER A 310 0.37 19.87 9.73
N TRP A 311 -0.45 19.98 8.67
CA TRP A 311 -1.44 18.93 8.31
C TRP A 311 -0.96 17.97 7.24
N ARG A 312 -0.09 18.43 6.33
CA ARG A 312 0.69 17.52 5.48
C ARG A 312 1.48 16.54 6.33
N SER A 313 2.02 16.97 7.48
CA SER A 313 2.70 16.08 8.42
C SER A 313 1.77 15.08 9.07
N VAL A 314 0.47 15.35 9.20
CA VAL A 314 -0.47 14.49 9.95
C VAL A 314 -1.10 13.44 9.06
N ILE A 315 -1.46 13.85 7.84
CA ILE A 315 -1.86 12.93 6.79
C ILE A 315 -0.65 12.14 6.32
N MET A 316 0.55 12.76 6.22
CA MET A 316 1.78 11.98 6.04
C MET A 316 2.06 11.10 7.25
N ILE A 317 1.83 11.50 8.50
CA ILE A 317 2.00 10.60 9.65
C ILE A 317 0.95 9.48 9.60
N TRP A 318 -0.27 9.72 9.14
CA TRP A 318 -1.29 8.68 8.96
C TRP A 318 -0.91 7.72 7.83
N VAL A 319 -0.47 8.23 6.67
CA VAL A 319 0.02 7.42 5.53
C VAL A 319 1.35 6.73 5.85
N VAL A 320 2.29 7.42 6.52
CA VAL A 320 3.59 6.90 6.95
C VAL A 320 3.44 5.95 8.12
N LEU A 321 2.48 6.08 9.03
CA LEU A 321 2.24 5.10 10.11
C LEU A 321 1.39 3.92 9.63
N ARG A 322 0.44 4.13 8.70
CA ARG A 322 -0.29 3.04 8.01
C ARG A 322 0.66 2.25 7.10
N LYS A 323 1.61 2.91 6.42
CA LYS A 323 2.73 2.28 5.67
C LYS A 323 3.87 1.78 6.57
N ALA A 324 4.18 2.40 7.71
CA ALA A 324 5.20 1.92 8.65
C ALA A 324 4.71 0.76 9.51
N ARG A 325 3.39 0.53 9.57
CA ARG A 325 2.84 -0.78 9.93
C ARG A 325 3.54 -1.85 9.10
N CYS A 326 3.82 -1.59 7.81
CA CYS A 326 4.53 -2.48 6.88
C CYS A 326 6.06 -2.62 7.08
N GLU A 327 6.70 -1.97 8.07
CA GLU A 327 8.18 -1.99 8.15
C GLU A 327 8.80 -2.53 9.44
N ARG A 328 8.08 -2.66 10.57
CA ARG A 328 8.75 -3.03 11.84
C ARG A 328 8.26 -4.33 12.46
N GLY A 329 8.72 -5.43 11.85
CA GLY A 329 8.66 -6.79 12.41
C GLY A 329 10.00 -7.52 12.45
N LYS A 330 11.14 -6.84 12.19
CA LYS A 330 12.47 -7.46 12.14
C LYS A 330 13.46 -6.78 13.09
N ARG A 331 13.28 -6.97 14.41
CA ARG A 331 14.37 -7.06 15.43
C ARG A 331 13.94 -7.05 16.91
N ALA A 332 12.65 -7.07 17.26
CA ALA A 332 12.26 -6.96 18.68
C ALA A 332 12.16 -8.29 19.48
N ARG A 333 12.39 -9.48 18.89
CA ARG A 333 12.27 -10.75 19.64
C ARG A 333 13.36 -11.81 19.44
N ARG A 334 14.41 -11.54 18.65
CA ARG A 334 15.61 -12.40 18.58
C ARG A 334 16.83 -11.83 19.32
N MET A 335 16.64 -10.78 20.13
CA MET A 335 17.70 -10.17 20.94
C MET A 335 17.38 -10.18 22.45
N PHE A 336 16.31 -10.87 22.84
CA PHE A 336 15.87 -11.01 24.24
C PHE A 336 15.65 -12.48 24.58
N SER A 337 16.73 -13.26 24.54
CA SER A 337 16.83 -14.56 25.21
C SER A 337 18.29 -15.00 25.19
N ILE A 338 19.03 -14.58 26.23
CA ILE A 338 20.24 -15.26 26.67
C ILE A 338 19.99 -15.60 28.14
N PRO A 339 20.02 -16.87 28.56
CA PRO A 339 20.06 -17.21 29.97
C PRO A 339 21.39 -16.79 30.57
N SER A 340 21.30 -16.14 31.71
CA SER A 340 22.40 -15.84 32.62
C SER A 340 23.03 -17.13 33.18
N ASP A 341 24.28 -17.44 32.80
CA ASP A 341 25.27 -18.09 33.69
C ASP A 341 26.71 -18.00 33.12
N PRO A 342 27.66 -17.32 33.80
CA PRO A 342 29.06 -17.32 33.43
C PRO A 342 29.86 -18.25 34.34
N ARG A 343 29.83 -19.57 34.12
CA ARG A 343 30.82 -20.50 34.72
C ARG A 343 30.87 -21.87 34.05
N ARG A 344 31.65 -22.00 32.97
CA ARG A 344 32.56 -23.14 32.71
C ARG A 344 33.34 -22.93 31.40
N ARG A 345 34.59 -22.48 31.54
CA ARG A 345 35.66 -22.69 30.56
C ARG A 345 36.72 -23.60 31.18
N SER A 346 37.42 -24.30 30.28
CA SER A 346 38.66 -25.07 30.47
C SER A 346 38.43 -26.49 31.00
N ARG A 347 39.06 -27.57 30.54
CA ARG A 347 40.21 -27.93 29.63
C ARG A 347 39.88 -29.39 29.17
N THR A 348 40.42 -30.05 28.14
CA THR A 348 41.80 -30.21 27.69
C THR A 348 41.80 -30.98 26.36
N ALA A 349 42.82 -30.78 25.53
CA ALA A 349 43.13 -31.56 24.34
C ALA A 349 43.59 -33.00 24.68
N VAL A 350 43.51 -33.95 23.72
CA VAL A 350 44.63 -34.76 23.19
C VAL A 350 44.13 -35.77 22.13
N ARG A 351 44.97 -35.89 21.08
CA ARG A 351 45.02 -36.81 19.93
C ARG A 351 44.48 -38.24 20.14
N SER A 352 43.90 -38.81 19.07
CA SER A 352 44.41 -40.08 18.50
C SER A 352 43.83 -40.34 17.10
N ILE A 353 44.72 -40.55 16.14
CA ILE A 353 44.48 -41.06 14.77
C ILE A 353 44.69 -42.58 14.84
N ARG A 354 43.73 -43.38 14.34
CA ARG A 354 43.99 -44.76 13.87
C ARG A 354 43.16 -45.07 12.63
N GLN A 355 43.85 -45.44 11.56
CA GLN A 355 43.32 -46.02 10.32
C GLN A 355 42.84 -47.46 10.53
N PRO A 356 41.93 -47.99 9.69
CA PRO A 356 41.81 -49.42 9.46
C PRO A 356 42.43 -49.85 8.12
N SER A 357 43.11 -51.00 8.19
CA SER A 357 43.81 -51.73 7.14
C SER A 357 42.88 -52.37 6.10
N ARG A 358 43.34 -52.41 4.84
CA ARG A 358 42.85 -53.30 3.77
C ARG A 358 43.34 -54.75 3.97
N ARG A 359 42.52 -55.73 3.57
CA ARG A 359 42.85 -56.97 2.80
C ARG A 359 41.53 -57.75 2.59
N HIS A 360 41.06 -57.87 1.35
CA HIS A 360 41.21 -59.01 0.42
C HIS A 360 40.35 -60.23 0.75
N THR A 361 39.41 -60.55 -0.14
CA THR A 361 39.11 -61.90 -0.60
C THR A 361 38.53 -61.85 -2.02
N THR A 362 39.15 -62.63 -2.89
CA THR A 362 38.67 -63.10 -4.20
C THR A 362 37.64 -64.22 -4.03
N ALA A 363 36.63 -64.20 -4.91
CA ALA A 363 35.84 -65.30 -5.50
C ALA A 363 34.40 -64.82 -5.71
#